data_AF-A0A4Y7JQR6-F1
#
_entry.id   AF-A0A4Y7JQR6-F1
#
_cell.length_a   1.000
_cell.length_b   1.000
_cell.length_c   1.000
_cell.angle_alpha   90.00
_cell.angle_beta   90.00
_cell.angle_gamma   90.00
#
_symmetry.space_group_name_H-M   'P 1'
#
loop_
_entity.id
_entity.type
_entity.pdbx_description
1 polymer ?
#
loop_
_entity_poly.entity_id
_entity_poly.type
_entity_poly.pdbx_seq_one_letter_code
_entity_poly.pdbx_strand_id
1 'polypeptide(L)'
;MQRLASFSRSLKSTRGFCTANADKIVAAVLFERLPVVVPKIDPVVYAFQEFSYRWGQQYRRKYPDDVLGKSDARGKGDIQIEYVPAPRITEADKNNDRKSLQRALDRRLYLLLYGNSYESPAGKPVWHFPEKVYEKEETLRKCAESALQSVIGDLSHTYFVGNAPFAHMIIPPKEDSNDVPSLKRFFFKSQVIAANKFNVGKCEDYVWVTKDELLEYYPEQAAFLNKMIIS
;
A
#
# COMPACT_ATOMS: atom_id res chain seq x y z
N MET A 1 30.23 30.75 -48.80
CA MET A 1 29.39 30.64 -47.58
C MET A 1 29.50 29.21 -47.04
N GLN A 2 30.45 28.95 -46.15
CA GLN A 2 30.63 27.65 -45.50
C GLN A 2 29.82 27.65 -44.18
N ARG A 3 28.86 26.73 -44.05
CA ARG A 3 28.10 26.51 -42.80
C ARG A 3 28.85 25.49 -41.95
N LEU A 4 29.39 25.94 -40.82
CA LEU A 4 29.86 25.08 -39.73
C LEU A 4 28.66 24.56 -38.95
N ALA A 5 28.43 23.24 -38.97
CA ALA A 5 27.49 22.57 -38.08
C ALA A 5 28.21 22.18 -36.78
N SER A 6 27.93 22.90 -35.70
CA SER A 6 28.41 22.58 -34.36
C SER A 6 27.56 21.45 -33.76
N PHE A 7 28.17 20.27 -33.61
CA PHE A 7 27.60 19.16 -32.84
C PHE A 7 27.65 19.51 -31.35
N SER A 8 26.52 19.91 -30.77
CA SER A 8 26.35 20.01 -29.33
C SER A 8 26.14 18.62 -28.73
N ARG A 9 27.25 17.94 -28.39
CA ARG A 9 27.20 16.77 -27.50
C ARG A 9 26.80 17.25 -26.11
N SER A 10 25.53 17.05 -25.75
CA SER A 10 25.08 17.15 -24.36
C SER A 10 25.75 16.04 -23.55
N LEU A 11 26.85 16.38 -22.89
CA LEU A 11 27.46 15.56 -21.85
C LEU A 11 26.50 15.59 -20.65
N LYS A 12 25.64 14.57 -20.56
CA LYS A 12 24.98 14.26 -19.28
C LYS A 12 26.07 13.95 -18.27
N SER A 13 26.39 14.94 -17.45
CA SER A 13 27.27 14.80 -16.30
C SER A 13 26.70 13.72 -15.39
N THR A 14 27.32 12.53 -15.41
CA THR A 14 27.16 11.54 -14.36
C THR A 14 27.63 12.19 -13.08
N ARG A 15 26.67 12.60 -12.24
CA ARG A 15 26.93 13.01 -10.85
C ARG A 15 27.53 11.81 -10.13
N GLY A 16 28.86 11.72 -10.10
CA GLY A 16 29.58 10.82 -9.22
C GLY A 16 29.49 11.37 -7.81
N PHE A 17 28.61 10.81 -6.99
CA PHE A 17 28.71 10.96 -5.53
C PHE A 17 29.53 9.80 -5.00
N CYS A 18 30.68 10.12 -4.42
CA CYS A 18 31.52 9.20 -3.69
C CYS A 18 30.77 8.70 -2.45
N THR A 19 30.69 7.37 -2.27
CA THR A 19 30.99 6.77 -0.96
C THR A 19 31.71 5.45 -1.18
N ALA A 20 32.86 5.30 -0.56
CA ALA A 20 33.71 4.11 -0.57
C ALA A 20 33.17 3.00 0.36
N ASN A 21 31.85 2.84 0.42
CA ASN A 21 31.20 1.77 1.17
C ASN A 21 30.52 0.85 0.16
N ALA A 22 30.81 -0.45 0.23
CA ALA A 22 30.28 -1.46 -0.68
C ALA A 22 28.76 -1.71 -0.51
N ASP A 23 28.06 -0.90 0.29
CA ASP A 23 26.68 -1.12 0.70
C ASP A 23 25.72 -1.01 -0.50
N LYS A 24 24.94 -2.06 -0.75
CA LYS A 24 23.93 -2.04 -1.81
C LYS A 24 22.68 -1.33 -1.32
N ILE A 25 22.23 -0.34 -2.09
CA ILE A 25 20.98 0.37 -1.83
C ILE A 25 19.85 -0.36 -2.54
N VAL A 26 18.76 -0.63 -1.83
CA VAL A 26 17.56 -1.26 -2.38
C VAL A 26 16.35 -0.38 -2.12
N ALA A 27 15.53 -0.17 -3.16
CA ALA A 27 14.23 0.47 -3.03
C ALA A 27 13.16 -0.62 -2.94
N ALA A 28 12.44 -0.68 -1.81
CA ALA A 28 11.31 -1.57 -1.58
C ALA A 28 10.00 -0.78 -1.56
N VAL A 29 8.92 -1.38 -2.06
CA VAL A 29 7.60 -0.74 -2.15
C VAL A 29 6.61 -1.45 -1.25
N LEU A 30 6.09 -0.72 -0.26
CA LEU A 30 4.90 -1.13 0.46
C LEU A 30 3.67 -0.73 -0.37
N PHE A 31 3.12 -1.68 -1.12
CA PHE A 31 1.92 -1.47 -1.91
C PHE A 31 0.69 -1.83 -1.09
N GLU A 32 -0.12 -0.83 -0.74
CA GLU A 32 -1.28 -0.97 0.15
C GLU A 32 -2.61 -0.69 -0.54
N ARG A 33 -3.64 -1.46 -0.17
CA ARG A 33 -5.04 -1.18 -0.46
C ARG A 33 -5.69 -0.62 0.80
N LEU A 34 -6.19 0.61 0.73
CA LEU A 34 -6.83 1.30 1.86
C LEU A 34 -8.19 0.66 2.23
N PRO A 35 -8.67 0.79 3.48
CA PRO A 35 -10.00 0.31 3.84
C PRO A 35 -11.06 1.04 2.99
N VAL A 36 -11.96 0.26 2.41
CA VAL A 36 -13.08 0.73 1.57
C VAL A 36 -14.29 1.03 2.44
N VAL A 37 -14.44 0.29 3.54
CA VAL A 37 -15.54 0.44 4.51
C VAL A 37 -14.96 0.88 5.85
N VAL A 38 -15.72 1.68 6.60
CA VAL A 38 -15.34 2.09 7.96
C VAL A 38 -15.23 0.85 8.87
N PRO A 39 -14.16 0.70 9.65
CA PRO A 39 -14.00 -0.41 10.58
C PRO A 39 -15.10 -0.44 11.63
N LYS A 40 -15.36 -1.64 12.16
CA LYS A 40 -16.36 -1.82 13.22
C LYS A 40 -15.94 -1.04 14.46
N ILE A 41 -16.87 -0.25 14.97
CA ILE A 41 -16.71 0.52 16.21
C ILE A 41 -16.80 -0.46 17.38
N ASP A 42 -16.03 -0.20 18.44
CA ASP A 42 -16.13 -0.95 19.69
C ASP A 42 -17.55 -0.86 20.28
N PRO A 43 -18.13 -1.97 20.81
CA PRO A 43 -19.47 -1.97 21.38
C PRO A 43 -19.71 -0.90 22.46
N VAL A 44 -18.71 -0.57 23.27
CA VAL A 44 -18.81 0.46 24.32
C VAL A 44 -18.91 1.85 23.70
N VAL A 45 -18.12 2.13 22.67
CA VAL A 45 -18.15 3.40 21.94
C VAL A 45 -19.50 3.55 21.23
N TYR A 46 -20.00 2.47 20.61
CA TYR A 46 -21.32 2.44 20.00
C TYR A 46 -22.43 2.71 21.01
N ALA A 47 -22.42 2.02 22.16
CA ALA A 47 -23.41 2.22 23.23
C ALA A 47 -23.41 3.67 23.75
N PHE A 48 -22.24 4.27 23.91
CA PHE A 48 -22.12 5.67 24.30
C PHE A 48 -22.65 6.63 23.23
N GLN A 49 -22.40 6.35 21.95
CA GLN A 49 -22.96 7.13 20.84
C GLN A 49 -24.48 7.07 20.80
N GLU A 50 -25.08 5.89 20.96
CA GLU A 50 -26.54 5.74 21.06
C GLU A 50 -27.12 6.47 22.26
N PHE A 51 -26.48 6.34 23.44
CA PHE A 51 -26.87 7.06 24.64
C PHE A 51 -26.83 8.58 24.42
N SER A 52 -25.70 9.09 23.91
CA SER A 52 -25.50 10.52 23.64
C SER A 52 -26.50 11.04 22.60
N TYR A 53 -26.82 10.23 21.58
CA TYR A 53 -27.85 10.56 20.60
C TYR A 53 -29.23 10.70 21.27
N ARG A 54 -29.64 9.72 22.07
CA ARG A 54 -30.94 9.73 22.79
C ARG A 54 -31.02 10.88 23.79
N TRP A 55 -29.96 11.09 24.55
CA TRP A 55 -29.83 12.23 25.46
C TRP A 55 -29.96 13.55 24.69
N GLY A 56 -29.26 13.67 23.57
CA GLY A 56 -29.37 14.81 22.66
C GLY A 56 -30.81 15.05 22.21
N GLN A 57 -31.56 14.02 21.81
CA GLN A 57 -32.95 14.19 21.38
C GLN A 57 -33.88 14.72 22.50
N GLN A 58 -33.58 14.42 23.77
CA GLN A 58 -34.37 14.91 24.90
C GLN A 58 -34.18 16.40 25.17
N TYR A 59 -32.93 16.89 25.06
CA TYR A 59 -32.56 18.25 25.48
C TYR A 59 -32.29 19.22 24.33
N ARG A 60 -32.14 18.73 23.09
CA ARG A 60 -31.96 19.60 21.93
C ARG A 60 -33.22 20.41 21.64
N ARG A 61 -33.01 21.59 21.05
CA ARG A 61 -34.09 22.40 20.51
C ARG A 61 -34.87 21.59 19.49
N LYS A 62 -36.17 21.41 19.75
CA LYS A 62 -37.11 20.85 18.75
C LYS A 62 -37.33 21.89 17.66
N TYR A 63 -37.05 21.53 16.42
CA TYR A 63 -37.36 22.39 15.28
C TYR A 63 -38.87 22.29 14.96
N PRO A 64 -39.51 23.39 14.52
CA PRO A 64 -40.91 23.35 14.12
C PRO A 64 -41.13 22.40 12.95
N ASP A 65 -42.24 21.66 12.96
CA ASP A 65 -42.61 20.73 11.90
C ASP A 65 -42.79 21.43 10.55
N ASP A 66 -43.17 22.71 10.52
CA ASP A 66 -43.25 23.53 9.31
C ASP A 66 -41.91 23.64 8.55
N VAL A 67 -40.78 23.46 9.25
CA VAL A 67 -39.44 23.48 8.67
C VAL A 67 -39.04 22.10 8.16
N LEU A 68 -39.36 21.04 8.90
CA LEU A 68 -38.94 19.66 8.59
C LEU A 68 -39.91 18.93 7.62
N GLY A 69 -41.22 19.11 7.81
CA GLY A 69 -42.29 18.41 7.11
C GLY A 69 -42.51 18.84 5.66
N LYS A 70 -41.86 19.91 5.18
CA LYS A 70 -41.91 20.30 3.75
C LYS A 70 -41.26 19.26 2.82
N SER A 71 -40.45 18.36 3.36
CA SER A 71 -39.79 17.29 2.61
C SER A 71 -40.74 16.16 2.22
N ASP A 72 -41.76 15.87 3.04
CA ASP A 72 -42.76 14.81 2.78
C ASP A 72 -43.73 15.16 1.64
N ALA A 73 -43.78 16.44 1.23
CA ALA A 73 -44.57 16.89 0.08
C ALA A 73 -43.91 16.56 -1.27
N ARG A 74 -42.62 16.20 -1.29
CA ARG A 74 -41.95 15.68 -2.49
C ARG A 74 -42.34 14.20 -2.61
N GLY A 75 -43.19 13.88 -3.57
CA GLY A 75 -43.59 12.50 -3.84
C GLY A 75 -42.39 11.56 -3.86
N LYS A 76 -42.54 10.36 -3.27
CA LYS A 76 -41.52 9.30 -3.35
C LYS A 76 -41.24 9.05 -4.83
N GLY A 77 -39.98 9.15 -5.25
CA GLY A 77 -39.60 8.98 -6.66
C GLY A 77 -40.08 7.63 -7.21
N ASP A 78 -40.17 7.53 -8.54
CA ASP A 78 -40.78 6.39 -9.25
C ASP A 78 -40.16 5.02 -8.90
N ILE A 79 -38.92 5.02 -8.38
CA ILE A 79 -38.20 3.82 -7.95
C ILE A 79 -38.48 3.58 -6.46
N GLN A 80 -39.43 2.70 -6.17
CA GLN A 80 -39.79 2.26 -4.82
C GLN A 80 -38.86 1.15 -4.28
N ILE A 81 -37.56 1.24 -4.56
CA ILE A 81 -36.58 0.28 -4.04
C ILE A 81 -36.00 0.89 -2.77
N GLU A 82 -36.32 0.28 -1.62
CA GLU A 82 -35.66 0.60 -0.37
C GLU A 82 -34.17 0.26 -0.48
N TYR A 83 -33.30 1.24 -0.23
CA TYR A 83 -31.86 1.03 -0.31
C TYR A 83 -31.42 0.08 0.81
N VAL A 84 -31.05 -1.14 0.45
CA VAL A 84 -30.41 -2.10 1.35
C VAL A 84 -28.92 -2.10 1.03
N PRO A 85 -28.05 -1.68 1.97
CA PRO A 85 -26.61 -1.71 1.74
C PRO A 85 -26.12 -3.16 1.59
N ALA A 86 -25.13 -3.36 0.72
CA ALA A 86 -24.49 -4.66 0.55
C ALA A 86 -23.84 -5.14 1.87
N PRO A 87 -23.78 -6.46 2.10
CA PRO A 87 -23.15 -7.00 3.30
C PRO A 87 -21.65 -6.65 3.31
N ARG A 88 -21.12 -6.40 4.52
CA ARG A 88 -19.68 -6.10 4.71
C ARG A 88 -18.77 -7.29 4.43
N ILE A 89 -19.28 -8.51 4.61
CA ILE A 89 -18.54 -9.76 4.43
C ILE A 89 -18.76 -10.22 3.01
N THR A 90 -17.70 -10.28 2.22
CA THR A 90 -17.75 -10.72 0.82
C THR A 90 -17.60 -12.23 0.70
N GLU A 91 -17.77 -12.77 -0.51
CA GLU A 91 -17.47 -14.18 -0.80
C GLU A 91 -15.97 -14.50 -0.63
N ALA A 92 -15.10 -13.54 -0.95
CA ALA A 92 -13.65 -13.66 -0.76
C ALA A 92 -13.29 -13.73 0.73
N ASP A 93 -14.04 -13.06 1.61
CA ASP A 93 -13.87 -13.19 3.07
C ASP A 93 -14.24 -14.58 3.56
N LYS A 94 -15.36 -15.13 3.07
CA LYS A 94 -15.84 -16.47 3.45
C LYS A 94 -14.86 -17.56 3.04
N ASN A 95 -14.26 -17.42 1.86
CA ASN A 95 -13.30 -18.39 1.32
C ASN A 95 -11.85 -18.10 1.73
N ASN A 96 -11.61 -16.99 2.45
CA ASN A 96 -10.29 -16.46 2.78
C ASN A 96 -9.35 -16.38 1.55
N ASP A 97 -9.86 -15.86 0.44
CA ASP A 97 -9.09 -15.72 -0.80
C ASP A 97 -8.09 -14.57 -0.68
N ARG A 98 -6.82 -14.93 -0.42
CA ARG A 98 -5.73 -13.96 -0.25
C ARG A 98 -5.21 -13.39 -1.56
N LYS A 99 -5.67 -13.85 -2.72
CA LYS A 99 -5.31 -13.25 -4.03
C LYS A 99 -6.25 -12.11 -4.42
N SER A 100 -7.43 -12.07 -3.82
CA SER A 100 -8.46 -11.06 -4.08
C SER A 100 -8.26 -9.80 -3.25
N LEU A 101 -8.50 -8.65 -3.89
CA LEU A 101 -8.57 -7.34 -3.23
C LEU A 101 -9.89 -7.10 -2.50
N GLN A 102 -10.93 -7.88 -2.83
CA GLN A 102 -12.28 -7.77 -2.27
C GLN A 102 -12.43 -8.49 -0.92
N ARG A 103 -11.30 -8.89 -0.30
CA ARG A 103 -11.22 -9.42 1.06
C ARG A 103 -10.94 -8.29 2.05
N ALA A 104 -11.47 -8.37 3.27
CA ALA A 104 -11.23 -7.48 4.40
C ALA A 104 -11.41 -6.00 4.05
N LEU A 105 -12.59 -5.63 3.56
CA LEU A 105 -12.90 -4.28 3.09
C LEU A 105 -12.73 -3.19 4.16
N ASP A 106 -12.77 -3.57 5.44
CA ASP A 106 -12.60 -2.69 6.59
C ASP A 106 -11.15 -2.53 7.07
N ARG A 107 -10.22 -3.35 6.56
CA ARG A 107 -8.80 -3.34 6.95
C ARG A 107 -7.91 -2.93 5.79
N ARG A 108 -6.67 -2.53 6.06
CA ARG A 108 -5.64 -2.35 5.03
C ARG A 108 -5.12 -3.71 4.56
N LEU A 109 -4.86 -3.85 3.26
CA LEU A 109 -4.12 -4.98 2.70
C LEU A 109 -2.78 -4.53 2.16
N TYR A 110 -1.78 -5.40 2.27
CA TYR A 110 -0.42 -5.22 1.76
C TYR A 110 -0.10 -6.33 0.77
N LEU A 111 0.54 -5.96 -0.35
CA LEU A 111 1.01 -6.94 -1.33
C LEU A 111 2.35 -7.54 -0.88
N LEU A 112 2.39 -8.86 -0.80
CA LEU A 112 3.60 -9.65 -0.67
C LEU A 112 3.80 -10.54 -1.90
N LEU A 113 5.07 -10.73 -2.26
CA LEU A 113 5.50 -11.55 -3.37
C LEU A 113 6.31 -12.73 -2.86
N TYR A 114 6.11 -13.89 -3.46
CA TYR A 114 6.93 -15.07 -3.25
C TYR A 114 7.92 -15.21 -4.41
N GLY A 115 9.21 -15.26 -4.08
CA GLY A 115 10.25 -15.45 -5.07
C GLY A 115 11.64 -15.14 -4.55
N ASN A 116 12.56 -14.97 -5.49
CA ASN A 116 13.97 -14.74 -5.19
C ASN A 116 14.18 -13.27 -4.82
N SER A 117 14.17 -12.99 -3.52
CA SER A 117 14.67 -11.74 -2.96
C SER A 117 16.20 -11.74 -2.91
N TYR A 118 16.79 -10.54 -2.91
CA TYR A 118 18.22 -10.38 -2.68
C TYR A 118 18.68 -10.96 -1.33
N GLU A 119 17.79 -11.02 -0.34
CA GLU A 119 18.09 -11.59 0.99
C GLU A 119 18.02 -13.11 1.07
N SER A 120 17.61 -13.77 -0.01
CA SER A 120 17.44 -15.22 0.00
C SER A 120 18.78 -15.94 0.19
N PRO A 121 18.98 -16.69 1.29
CA PRO A 121 20.12 -17.57 1.41
C PRO A 121 19.98 -18.71 0.39
N ALA A 122 20.85 -18.71 -0.62
CA ALA A 122 20.99 -19.77 -1.62
C ALA A 122 19.74 -20.04 -2.50
N GLY A 123 19.04 -18.99 -2.94
CA GLY A 123 18.02 -19.10 -4.00
C GLY A 123 16.73 -19.79 -3.58
N LYS A 124 16.45 -19.87 -2.27
CA LYS A 124 15.14 -20.33 -1.76
C LYS A 124 14.13 -19.19 -1.86
N PRO A 125 12.94 -19.41 -2.43
CA PRO A 125 11.96 -18.33 -2.52
C PRO A 125 11.48 -17.94 -1.12
N VAL A 126 11.50 -16.63 -0.85
CA VAL A 126 11.08 -16.02 0.43
C VAL A 126 10.02 -14.96 0.14
N TRP A 127 9.09 -14.78 1.07
CA TRP A 127 8.14 -13.67 1.01
C TRP A 127 8.89 -12.34 1.14
N HIS A 128 8.66 -11.42 0.22
CA HIS A 128 9.26 -10.10 0.23
C HIS A 128 8.32 -9.06 -0.38
N PHE A 129 8.60 -7.79 -0.13
CA PHE A 129 7.95 -6.68 -0.82
C PHE A 129 8.52 -6.51 -2.23
N PRO A 130 7.77 -5.95 -3.19
CA PRO A 130 8.33 -5.54 -4.48
C PRO A 130 9.56 -4.65 -4.26
N GLU A 131 10.74 -5.14 -4.63
CA GLU A 131 12.00 -4.46 -4.38
C GLU A 131 12.94 -4.51 -5.58
N LYS A 132 13.81 -3.52 -5.69
CA LYS A 132 14.82 -3.41 -6.75
C LYS A 132 16.10 -2.79 -6.22
N VAL A 133 17.23 -3.35 -6.63
CA VAL A 133 18.56 -2.79 -6.34
C VAL A 133 18.73 -1.50 -7.14
N TYR A 134 19.17 -0.45 -6.46
CA TYR A 134 19.46 0.83 -7.10
C TYR A 134 20.75 0.73 -7.91
N GLU A 135 20.66 0.99 -9.20
CA GLU A 135 21.82 0.96 -10.11
C GLU A 135 22.08 2.33 -10.75
N LYS A 136 21.26 2.71 -11.74
CA LYS A 136 21.49 3.90 -12.57
C LYS A 136 20.23 4.77 -12.74
N GLU A 137 19.21 4.61 -11.91
CA GLU A 137 18.01 5.43 -12.01
C GLU A 137 18.23 6.86 -11.50
N GLU A 138 17.47 7.81 -12.06
CA GLU A 138 17.58 9.22 -11.72
C GLU A 138 17.20 9.52 -10.26
N THR A 139 16.22 8.80 -9.71
CA THR A 139 15.76 8.96 -8.32
C THR A 139 15.40 7.61 -7.72
N LEU A 140 15.51 7.50 -6.40
CA LEU A 140 15.09 6.29 -5.67
C LEU A 140 13.58 6.01 -5.83
N ARG A 141 12.76 7.05 -5.96
CA ARG A 141 11.33 6.90 -6.27
C ARG A 141 11.13 6.21 -7.62
N LYS A 142 11.84 6.63 -8.67
CA LYS A 142 11.73 5.98 -10.00
C LYS A 142 12.22 4.52 -9.97
N CYS A 143 13.23 4.22 -9.16
CA CYS A 143 13.66 2.84 -8.90
C CYS A 143 12.51 2.01 -8.29
N ALA A 144 11.84 2.57 -7.28
CA ALA A 144 10.69 1.95 -6.62
C ALA A 144 9.48 1.80 -7.57
N GLU A 145 9.17 2.81 -8.38
CA GLU A 145 8.15 2.76 -9.43
C GLU A 145 8.47 1.65 -10.44
N SER A 146 9.72 1.56 -10.90
CA SER A 146 10.16 0.49 -11.80
C SER A 146 10.06 -0.90 -11.16
N ALA A 147 10.36 -1.03 -9.86
CA ALA A 147 10.19 -2.28 -9.12
C ALA A 147 8.73 -2.74 -9.15
N LEU A 148 7.79 -1.85 -8.79
CA LEU A 148 6.37 -2.15 -8.81
C LEU A 148 5.85 -2.41 -10.24
N GLN A 149 6.32 -1.64 -11.21
CA GLN A 149 5.96 -1.82 -12.63
C GLN A 149 6.44 -3.17 -13.17
N SER A 150 7.58 -3.67 -12.69
CA SER A 150 8.09 -4.97 -13.14
C SER A 150 7.18 -6.13 -12.71
N VAL A 151 6.45 -5.95 -11.62
CA VAL A 151 5.56 -6.93 -10.99
C VAL A 151 4.13 -6.81 -11.53
N ILE A 152 3.58 -5.59 -11.57
CA ILE A 152 2.17 -5.36 -11.94
C ILE A 152 2.01 -5.05 -13.45
N GLY A 153 3.08 -4.62 -14.11
CA GLY A 153 3.09 -4.21 -15.52
C GLY A 153 2.61 -2.77 -15.71
N ASP A 154 1.38 -2.47 -15.30
CA ASP A 154 0.78 -1.13 -15.43
C ASP A 154 0.68 -0.41 -14.08
N LEU A 155 1.11 0.85 -14.06
CA LEU A 155 1.09 1.73 -12.89
C LEU A 155 -0.09 2.71 -12.87
N SER A 156 -0.96 2.69 -13.89
CA SER A 156 -2.12 3.60 -14.03
C SER A 156 -3.01 3.69 -12.78
N HIS A 157 -3.20 2.56 -12.10
CA HIS A 157 -4.04 2.42 -10.91
C HIS A 157 -3.24 2.46 -9.60
N THR A 158 -2.05 3.05 -9.63
CA THR A 158 -1.16 3.14 -8.46
C THR A 158 -0.79 4.59 -8.15
N TYR A 159 -0.65 4.91 -6.87
CA TYR A 159 -0.23 6.24 -6.43
C TYR A 159 0.87 6.18 -5.39
N PHE A 160 2.03 6.74 -5.74
CA PHE A 160 3.16 6.90 -4.83
C PHE A 160 3.01 8.18 -4.02
N VAL A 161 2.94 8.03 -2.69
CA VAL A 161 2.59 9.10 -1.74
C VAL A 161 3.61 10.24 -1.73
N GLY A 162 4.90 9.96 -1.93
CA GLY A 162 5.96 10.96 -1.85
C GLY A 162 7.25 10.56 -2.56
N ASN A 163 8.19 11.50 -2.68
CA ASN A 163 9.53 11.25 -3.24
C ASN A 163 10.55 10.80 -2.18
N ALA A 164 10.28 11.07 -0.91
CA ALA A 164 11.13 10.61 0.18
C ALA A 164 10.72 9.17 0.58
N PRO A 165 11.70 8.30 0.90
CA PRO A 165 11.39 7.05 1.58
C PRO A 165 10.85 7.37 2.97
N PHE A 166 9.89 6.57 3.44
CA PHE A 166 9.26 6.80 4.75
C PHE A 166 9.88 5.96 5.87
N ALA A 167 10.64 4.91 5.51
CA ALA A 167 11.38 4.09 6.44
C ALA A 167 12.66 3.55 5.78
N HIS A 168 13.64 3.17 6.59
CA HIS A 168 14.85 2.48 6.12
C HIS A 168 15.20 1.35 7.08
N MET A 169 15.81 0.29 6.54
CA MET A 169 16.31 -0.85 7.30
C MET A 169 17.71 -1.18 6.79
N ILE A 170 18.64 -1.39 7.72
CA ILE A 170 19.99 -1.84 7.42
C ILE A 170 20.03 -3.33 7.75
N ILE A 171 20.26 -4.16 6.73
CA ILE A 171 20.46 -5.59 6.91
C ILE A 171 21.97 -5.84 6.90
N PRO A 172 22.53 -6.34 8.02
CA PRO A 172 23.95 -6.63 8.09
C PRO A 172 24.30 -7.79 7.14
N PRO A 173 25.55 -7.86 6.65
CA PRO A 173 26.01 -8.98 5.85
C PRO A 173 25.92 -10.27 6.69
N LYS A 174 25.45 -11.38 6.08
CA LYS A 174 25.50 -12.69 6.73
C LYS A 174 26.96 -13.14 6.81
N GLU A 175 27.39 -13.58 7.99
CA GLU A 175 28.79 -13.87 8.35
C GLU A 175 29.46 -14.97 7.50
N ASP A 176 28.70 -15.76 6.74
CA ASP A 176 29.20 -16.93 6.01
C ASP A 176 29.71 -16.66 4.58
N SER A 177 29.66 -15.42 4.10
CA SER A 177 30.25 -15.07 2.80
C SER A 177 30.76 -13.64 2.82
N ASN A 178 32.09 -13.47 2.78
CA ASN A 178 32.80 -12.18 2.67
C ASN A 178 32.43 -11.33 1.45
N ASP A 179 31.50 -11.77 0.60
CA ASP A 179 31.12 -11.16 -0.68
C ASP A 179 29.71 -10.55 -0.71
N VAL A 180 28.86 -10.75 0.31
CA VAL A 180 27.53 -10.10 0.32
C VAL A 180 27.63 -8.78 1.06
N PRO A 181 27.61 -7.63 0.36
CA PRO A 181 27.69 -6.33 1.02
C PRO A 181 26.48 -6.06 1.90
N SER A 182 26.66 -5.18 2.89
CA SER A 182 25.55 -4.72 3.72
C SER A 182 24.47 -4.07 2.85
N LEU A 183 23.20 -4.30 3.19
CA LEU A 183 22.07 -3.87 2.36
C LEU A 183 21.27 -2.79 3.09
N LYS A 184 21.10 -1.65 2.41
CA LYS A 184 20.27 -0.55 2.89
C LYS A 184 18.97 -0.53 2.11
N ARG A 185 17.91 -1.03 2.73
CA ARG A 185 16.56 -1.07 2.17
C ARG A 185 15.81 0.20 2.54
N PHE A 186 15.38 0.95 1.54
CA PHE A 186 14.52 2.12 1.69
C PHE A 186 13.10 1.79 1.26
N PHE A 187 12.14 2.08 2.12
CA PHE A 187 10.74 1.78 1.85
C PHE A 187 9.99 2.98 1.29
N PHE A 188 9.25 2.74 0.21
CA PHE A 188 8.34 3.69 -0.43
C PHE A 188 6.90 3.23 -0.27
N LYS A 189 5.99 4.17 -0.10
CA LYS A 189 4.57 3.89 0.09
C LYS A 189 3.82 4.11 -1.22
N SER A 190 3.10 3.08 -1.66
CA SER A 190 2.24 3.13 -2.84
C SER A 190 0.84 2.63 -2.52
N GLN A 191 -0.17 3.25 -3.13
CA GLN A 191 -1.59 2.98 -2.85
C GLN A 191 -2.32 2.51 -4.11
N VAL A 192 -3.24 1.56 -3.92
CA VAL A 192 -4.16 1.10 -4.96
C VAL A 192 -5.26 2.16 -5.19
N ILE A 193 -5.46 2.56 -6.45
CA ILE A 193 -6.55 3.46 -6.86
C ILE A 193 -7.46 2.75 -7.86
N ALA A 194 -8.75 2.62 -7.50
CA ALA A 194 -9.85 2.22 -8.39
C ALA A 194 -9.66 0.90 -9.18
N ALA A 195 -8.73 0.04 -8.78
CA ALA A 195 -8.52 -1.27 -9.39
C ALA A 195 -9.07 -2.39 -8.52
N ASN A 196 -9.84 -3.28 -9.16
CA ASN A 196 -10.40 -4.46 -8.50
C ASN A 196 -9.49 -5.69 -8.61
N LYS A 197 -8.62 -5.72 -9.63
CA LYS A 197 -7.70 -6.83 -9.92
C LYS A 197 -6.40 -6.28 -10.50
N PHE A 198 -5.28 -6.87 -10.07
CA PHE A 198 -3.98 -6.67 -10.68
C PHE A 198 -3.48 -8.00 -11.23
N ASN A 199 -2.94 -7.98 -12.44
CA ASN A 199 -2.26 -9.12 -13.02
C ASN A 199 -0.80 -9.06 -12.56
N VAL A 200 -0.51 -9.70 -11.43
CA VAL A 200 0.85 -9.81 -10.91
C VAL A 200 1.62 -10.82 -11.78
N GLY A 201 2.62 -10.35 -12.51
CA GLY A 201 3.55 -11.14 -13.30
C GLY A 201 4.92 -11.26 -12.65
N LYS A 202 5.76 -12.18 -13.14
CA LYS A 202 7.16 -12.40 -12.74
C LYS A 202 7.41 -12.87 -11.29
N CYS A 203 6.38 -13.33 -10.58
CA CYS A 203 6.52 -13.95 -9.26
C CYS A 203 5.95 -15.38 -9.29
N GLU A 204 6.45 -16.25 -8.42
CA GLU A 204 5.92 -17.60 -8.29
C GLU A 204 4.53 -17.57 -7.66
N ASP A 205 4.37 -16.76 -6.61
CA ASP A 205 3.09 -16.52 -5.97
C ASP A 205 2.99 -15.09 -5.43
N TYR A 206 1.77 -14.63 -5.15
CA TYR A 206 1.51 -13.34 -4.52
C TYR A 206 0.30 -13.42 -3.60
N VAL A 207 0.32 -12.61 -2.54
CA VAL A 207 -0.67 -12.64 -1.47
C VAL A 207 -0.95 -11.21 -0.99
N TRP A 208 -2.22 -10.92 -0.74
CA TRP A 208 -2.68 -9.72 -0.06
C TRP A 208 -2.95 -10.02 1.41
N VAL A 209 -2.12 -9.45 2.28
CA VAL A 209 -2.14 -9.72 3.72
C VAL A 209 -2.64 -8.52 4.50
N THR A 210 -3.36 -8.79 5.59
CA THR A 210 -3.66 -7.79 6.62
C THR A 210 -2.42 -7.52 7.48
N LYS A 211 -2.48 -6.48 8.32
CA LYS A 211 -1.39 -6.17 9.27
C LYS A 211 -1.07 -7.36 10.18
N ASP A 212 -2.09 -8.03 10.72
CA ASP A 212 -1.91 -9.16 11.65
C ASP A 212 -1.19 -10.33 10.96
N GLU A 213 -1.67 -10.70 9.76
CA GLU A 213 -1.04 -11.76 8.94
C GLU A 213 0.39 -11.39 8.53
N LEU A 214 0.65 -10.11 8.21
CA LEU A 214 1.99 -9.65 7.84
C LEU A 214 3.02 -9.88 8.95
N LEU A 215 2.61 -9.76 10.22
CA LEU A 215 3.49 -10.03 11.36
C LEU A 215 3.82 -11.52 11.51
N GLU A 216 2.93 -12.41 11.08
CA GLU A 216 3.17 -13.86 11.05
C GLU A 216 4.25 -14.23 10.01
N TYR A 217 4.29 -13.53 8.87
CA TYR A 217 5.29 -13.75 7.83
C TYR A 217 6.69 -13.22 8.22
N TYR A 218 6.77 -12.17 9.04
CA TYR A 218 8.03 -11.54 9.44
C TYR A 218 8.15 -11.40 10.97
N PRO A 219 8.35 -12.52 11.70
CA PRO A 219 8.45 -12.46 13.15
C PRO A 219 9.67 -11.66 13.63
N GLU A 220 10.81 -11.76 12.93
CA GLU A 220 12.05 -11.07 13.30
C GLU A 220 11.97 -9.54 13.08
N GLN A 221 11.29 -9.10 12.02
CA GLN A 221 11.14 -7.70 11.66
C GLN A 221 9.81 -7.10 12.16
N ALA A 222 9.00 -7.86 12.91
CA ALA A 222 7.67 -7.47 13.38
C ALA A 222 7.67 -6.14 14.14
N ALA A 223 8.65 -5.93 15.02
CA ALA A 223 8.76 -4.70 15.82
C ALA A 223 8.99 -3.46 14.94
N PHE A 224 9.74 -3.60 13.85
CA PHE A 224 9.97 -2.53 12.89
C PHE A 224 8.73 -2.27 12.04
N LEU A 225 8.13 -3.33 11.49
CA LEU A 225 6.91 -3.24 10.67
C LEU A 225 5.74 -2.62 11.45
N ASN A 226 5.62 -2.90 12.75
CA ASN A 226 4.61 -2.29 13.60
C ASN A 226 4.75 -0.76 13.75
N LYS A 227 5.97 -0.23 13.70
CA LYS A 227 6.21 1.22 13.69
C LYS A 227 5.94 1.84 12.32
N MET A 228 6.20 1.07 11.26
CA MET A 228 6.05 1.47 9.87
C MET A 228 4.58 1.48 9.41
N ILE A 229 3.75 0.59 9.97
CA ILE A 229 2.41 0.29 9.47
C ILE A 229 1.33 0.62 10.49
N ILE A 230 0.41 1.50 10.08
CA ILE A 230 -0.71 1.98 10.90
C ILE A 230 -1.88 0.99 10.79
N SER A 231 -2.53 0.73 11.93
CA SER A 231 -3.74 -0.10 12.03
C SER A 231 -4.98 0.58 11.43
#